data_AF-A0A1F6Y855-F1
#
_entry.id   AF-A0A1F6Y855-F1
#
_cell.length_a   1.000
_cell.length_b   1.000
_cell.length_c   1.000
_cell.angle_alpha   90.00
_cell.angle_beta   90.00
_cell.angle_gamma   90.00
#
_symmetry.space_group_name_H-M   'P 1'
#
loop_
_entity.id
_entity.type
_entity.pdbx_description
1 polymer ?
#
loop_
_entity_poly.entity_id
_entity_poly.type
_entity_poly.pdbx_seq_one_letter_code
_entity_poly.pdbx_strand_id
1 'polypeptide(L)'
;MNIKSSPKLSQIAIKIMSAYTYWSDLTRFIPKMRRYSLGIKIDTSFSDLIELISIAQFSTGERRVDALGRAITKNDVLKFLLYSLQELGGMEMKKFLDLSEKLEEIGQMLYGWKNQAQKQTAQMIK
;
A
#
# COMPACT_ATOMS: atom_id res chain seq x y z
N MET A 1 19.49 -14.99 -23.94
CA MET A 1 19.76 -14.07 -22.81
C MET A 1 18.97 -14.54 -21.62
N ASN A 2 19.68 -14.98 -20.58
CA ASN A 2 19.08 -15.52 -19.35
C ASN A 2 18.50 -14.34 -18.56
N ILE A 3 17.18 -14.14 -18.63
CA ILE A 3 16.49 -13.10 -17.86
C ILE A 3 16.60 -13.53 -16.41
N LYS A 4 17.58 -12.95 -15.70
CA LYS A 4 17.75 -13.08 -14.24
C LYS A 4 16.37 -13.00 -13.60
N SER A 5 16.04 -14.06 -12.84
CA SER A 5 14.82 -14.20 -12.04
C SER A 5 14.37 -12.86 -11.48
N SER A 6 13.20 -12.37 -11.90
CA SER A 6 12.53 -11.25 -11.24
C SER A 6 12.60 -11.48 -9.73
N PRO A 7 12.91 -10.46 -8.91
CA PRO A 7 12.81 -10.62 -7.47
C PRO A 7 11.43 -11.20 -7.18
N LYS A 8 11.37 -12.35 -6.49
CA LYS A 8 10.09 -12.93 -6.07
C LYS A 8 9.45 -11.92 -5.13
N LEU A 9 8.59 -11.07 -5.68
CA LEU A 9 7.82 -10.10 -4.94
C LEU A 9 6.97 -10.88 -3.93
N SER A 10 6.90 -10.39 -2.70
CA SER A 10 5.97 -10.92 -1.73
C SER A 10 4.53 -10.79 -2.26
N GLN A 11 3.63 -11.68 -1.84
CA GLN A 11 2.22 -11.63 -2.28
C GLN A 11 1.58 -10.26 -2.02
N ILE A 12 1.95 -9.62 -0.92
CA ILE A 12 1.47 -8.28 -0.57
C ILE A 12 2.01 -7.20 -1.53
N ALA A 13 3.26 -7.30 -1.97
CA ALA A 13 3.82 -6.39 -2.97
C ALA A 13 3.10 -6.52 -4.32
N ILE A 14 2.69 -7.73 -4.72
CA ILE A 14 1.89 -7.96 -5.92
C ILE A 14 0.51 -7.30 -5.80
N LYS A 15 -0.14 -7.41 -4.64
CA LYS A 15 -1.43 -6.76 -4.37
C LYS A 15 -1.34 -5.24 -4.40
N ILE A 16 -0.29 -4.67 -3.78
CA ILE A 16 -0.02 -3.22 -3.83
C ILE A 16 0.22 -2.76 -5.27
N MET A 17 1.02 -3.49 -6.04
CA MET A 17 1.28 -3.18 -7.45
C MET A 17 -0.01 -3.22 -8.29
N SER A 18 -0.89 -4.19 -8.04
CA SER A 18 -2.21 -4.28 -8.69
C SER A 18 -3.09 -3.06 -8.34
N ALA A 19 -3.15 -2.68 -7.06
CA ALA A 19 -3.88 -1.50 -6.61
C ALA A 19 -3.32 -0.19 -7.21
N TYR A 20 -1.99 -0.05 -7.24
CA TYR A 20 -1.32 1.12 -7.81
C TYR A 20 -1.54 1.24 -9.32
N THR A 21 -1.47 0.12 -10.05
CA THR A 21 -1.74 0.11 -11.50
C THR A 21 -3.17 0.57 -11.76
N TYR A 22 -4.14 0.05 -11.00
CA TYR A 22 -5.53 0.47 -11.09
C TYR A 22 -5.67 1.97 -10.82
N TRP A 23 -5.11 2.47 -9.71
CA TRP A 23 -5.09 3.90 -9.39
C TRP A 23 -4.50 4.75 -10.52
N SER A 24 -3.35 4.37 -11.06
CA SER A 24 -2.68 5.05 -12.16
C SER A 24 -3.61 5.20 -13.37
N ASP A 25 -4.35 4.15 -13.72
CA ASP A 25 -5.34 4.20 -14.80
C ASP A 25 -6.50 5.15 -14.53
N LEU A 26 -6.90 5.32 -13.26
CA LEU A 26 -7.95 6.24 -12.84
C LEU A 26 -7.53 7.72 -12.93
N THR A 27 -6.23 8.02 -12.74
CA THR A 27 -5.74 9.41 -12.62
C THR A 27 -6.16 10.30 -13.78
N ARG A 28 -6.24 9.75 -15.00
CA ARG A 28 -6.64 10.48 -16.22
C ARG A 28 -8.07 11.01 -16.19
N PHE A 29 -8.94 10.41 -15.38
CA PHE A 29 -10.35 10.79 -15.25
C PHE A 29 -10.60 11.79 -14.11
N ILE A 30 -9.60 12.03 -13.25
CA ILE A 30 -9.71 12.95 -12.12
C ILE A 30 -9.63 14.41 -12.63
N PRO A 31 -10.50 15.33 -12.17
CA PRO A 31 -10.41 16.75 -12.50
C PRO A 31 -9.02 17.33 -12.20
N LYS A 32 -8.53 18.21 -13.09
CA LYS A 32 -7.17 18.79 -13.05
C LYS A 32 -6.77 19.28 -11.65
N MET A 33 -7.62 20.08 -11.01
CA MET A 33 -7.38 20.64 -9.68
C MET A 33 -7.17 19.57 -8.60
N ARG A 34 -7.94 18.49 -8.65
CA ARG A 34 -7.85 17.38 -7.66
C ARG A 34 -6.70 16.43 -7.96
N ARG A 35 -6.40 16.23 -9.24
CA ARG A 35 -5.26 15.43 -9.69
C ARG A 35 -3.93 16.01 -9.20
N TYR A 36 -3.73 17.32 -9.34
CA TYR A 36 -2.50 18.00 -8.89
C TYR A 36 -2.46 18.32 -7.39
N SER A 37 -3.50 17.97 -6.62
CA SER A 37 -3.51 18.08 -5.17
C SER A 37 -3.53 16.68 -4.53
N LEU A 38 -4.72 16.12 -4.32
CA LEU A 38 -4.89 14.79 -3.72
C LEU A 38 -4.30 13.68 -4.58
N GLY A 39 -4.37 13.77 -5.91
CA GLY A 39 -3.83 12.75 -6.81
C GLY A 39 -2.32 12.53 -6.60
N ILE A 40 -1.53 13.61 -6.59
CA ILE A 40 -0.09 13.55 -6.29
C ILE A 40 0.16 12.94 -4.91
N LYS A 41 -0.63 13.31 -3.91
CA LYS A 41 -0.45 12.78 -2.55
C LYS A 41 -0.75 11.28 -2.47
N ILE A 42 -1.75 10.80 -3.20
CA ILE A 42 -2.08 9.37 -3.31
C ILE A 42 -0.94 8.62 -4.02
N ASP A 43 -0.45 9.12 -5.17
CA ASP A 43 0.70 8.54 -5.88
C ASP A 43 1.96 8.43 -4.98
N THR A 44 2.26 9.52 -4.27
CA THR A 44 3.38 9.54 -3.31
C THR A 44 3.17 8.52 -2.20
N SER A 45 1.95 8.41 -1.66
CA SER A 45 1.67 7.48 -0.57
C SER A 45 1.73 6.00 -1.01
N PHE A 46 1.39 5.70 -2.26
CA PHE A 46 1.65 4.38 -2.85
C PHE A 46 3.15 4.09 -2.94
N SER A 47 3.95 5.06 -3.36
CA SER A 47 5.41 4.94 -3.45
C SER A 47 6.04 4.67 -2.07
N ASP A 48 5.64 5.45 -1.06
CA ASP A 48 6.04 5.26 0.34
C ASP A 48 5.68 3.85 0.84
N LEU A 49 4.49 3.35 0.49
CA LEU A 49 4.03 2.02 0.89
C LEU A 49 4.91 0.92 0.26
N ILE A 50 5.25 1.04 -1.03
CA ILE A 50 6.14 0.11 -1.73
C ILE A 50 7.53 0.08 -1.09
N GLU A 51 8.07 1.25 -0.72
CA GLU A 51 9.35 1.35 -0.03
C GLU A 51 9.32 0.62 1.32
N LEU A 52 8.29 0.85 2.13
CA LEU A 52 8.14 0.22 3.45
C LEU A 52 8.01 -1.31 3.36
N ILE A 53 7.30 -1.83 2.35
CA ILE A 53 7.21 -3.28 2.10
C ILE A 53 8.54 -3.86 1.67
N SER A 54 9.29 -3.14 0.85
CA SER A 54 10.63 -3.56 0.45
C SER A 54 11.54 -3.64 1.69
N ILE A 55 11.49 -2.63 2.57
CA ILE A 55 12.23 -2.66 3.85
C ILE A 55 11.80 -3.84 4.71
N ALA A 56 10.51 -4.05 4.91
CA ALA A 56 9.99 -5.14 5.75
C ALA A 56 10.38 -6.53 5.23
N GLN A 57 10.37 -6.71 3.90
CA GLN A 57 10.72 -7.97 3.24
C GLN A 57 12.16 -8.40 3.53
N PHE A 58 13.10 -7.45 3.56
CA PHE A 58 14.52 -7.73 3.78
C PHE A 58 15.01 -7.44 5.20
N SER A 59 14.15 -6.96 6.10
CA SER A 59 14.46 -6.74 7.51
C SER A 59 14.01 -7.93 8.37
N THR A 60 14.50 -8.04 9.60
CA THR A 60 14.06 -9.04 10.61
C THR A 60 13.83 -8.35 11.96
N GLY A 61 13.27 -9.09 12.93
CA GLY A 61 13.07 -8.60 14.29
C GLY A 61 12.25 -7.31 14.39
N GLU A 62 12.65 -6.42 15.30
CA GLU A 62 11.99 -5.13 15.54
C GLU A 62 11.96 -4.24 14.30
N ARG A 63 13.01 -4.24 13.47
CA ARG A 63 13.06 -3.42 12.25
C ARG A 63 11.97 -3.80 11.26
N ARG A 64 11.66 -5.10 11.14
CA ARG A 64 10.52 -5.57 10.32
C ARG A 64 9.19 -5.12 10.93
N VAL A 65 9.04 -5.24 12.25
CA VAL A 65 7.81 -4.84 12.96
C VAL A 65 7.53 -3.35 12.80
N ASP A 66 8.55 -2.49 12.93
CA ASP A 66 8.44 -1.05 12.71
C ASP A 66 8.04 -0.72 11.27
N ALA A 67 8.74 -1.29 10.28
CA ALA A 67 8.45 -1.07 8.87
C ALA A 67 6.99 -1.46 8.52
N LEU A 68 6.50 -2.59 9.04
CA LEU A 68 5.12 -3.03 8.87
C LEU A 68 4.13 -2.11 9.60
N GLY A 69 4.48 -1.62 10.80
CA GLY A 69 3.66 -0.62 11.50
C GLY A 69 3.48 0.66 10.69
N ARG A 70 4.57 1.17 10.11
CA ARG A 70 4.54 2.35 9.23
C ARG A 70 3.75 2.08 7.95
N ALA A 71 3.88 0.88 7.37
CA ALA A 71 3.14 0.50 6.17
C ALA A 71 1.63 0.49 6.41
N ILE A 72 1.18 -0.02 7.57
CA ILE A 72 -0.22 0.02 7.99
C ILE A 72 -0.72 1.46 8.05
N THR A 73 -0.01 2.33 8.76
CA THR A 73 -0.39 3.75 8.85
C THR A 73 -0.47 4.41 7.48
N LYS A 74 0.45 4.10 6.56
CA LYS A 74 0.42 4.62 5.19
C LYS A 74 -0.77 4.10 4.39
N ASN A 75 -1.13 2.83 4.53
CA ASN A 75 -2.33 2.27 3.92
C ASN A 75 -3.61 2.92 4.45
N ASP A 76 -3.68 3.22 5.74
CA ASP A 76 -4.84 3.92 6.33
C ASP A 76 -4.93 5.37 5.84
N VAL A 77 -3.80 6.06 5.71
CA VAL A 77 -3.74 7.39 5.07
C VAL A 77 -4.20 7.32 3.62
N LEU A 78 -3.78 6.31 2.84
CA LEU A 78 -4.24 6.09 1.47
C LEU A 78 -5.77 5.95 1.41
N LYS A 79 -6.36 5.12 2.28
CA LYS A 79 -7.82 4.96 2.37
C LYS A 79 -8.53 6.29 2.67
N PHE A 80 -8.00 7.07 3.62
CA PHE A 80 -8.57 8.39 3.95
C PHE A 80 -8.46 9.40 2.80
N LEU A 81 -7.32 9.45 2.10
CA LEU A 81 -7.14 10.32 0.93
C LEU A 81 -8.08 9.92 -0.22
N LEU A 82 -8.28 8.62 -0.43
CA LEU A 82 -9.17 8.10 -1.44
C LEU A 82 -10.64 8.46 -1.15
N TYR A 83 -11.06 8.32 0.11
CA TYR A 83 -12.37 8.78 0.56
C TYR A 83 -12.55 10.28 0.35
N SER A 84 -11.58 11.08 0.78
CA SER A 84 -11.57 12.54 0.58
C SER A 84 -11.68 12.91 -0.90
N LEU A 85 -10.98 12.21 -1.79
CA LEU A 85 -11.04 12.45 -3.22
C LEU A 85 -12.44 12.15 -3.80
N GLN A 86 -13.09 11.08 -3.33
CA GLN A 86 -14.43 10.72 -3.77
C GLN A 86 -15.49 11.71 -3.25
N GLU A 87 -15.45 12.08 -1.97
CA GLU A 87 -16.36 13.07 -1.37
C GLU A 87 -16.31 14.42 -2.09
N LEU A 88 -15.11 14.76 -2.57
CA LEU A 88 -14.88 15.96 -3.36
C LEU A 88 -15.34 15.82 -4.84
N GLY A 89 -15.92 14.69 -5.25
CA GLY A 89 -16.32 14.45 -6.65
C GLY A 89 -15.12 14.30 -7.59
N GLY A 90 -13.96 13.89 -7.07
CA GLY A 90 -12.77 13.60 -7.87
C GLY A 90 -12.76 12.20 -8.47
N MET A 91 -13.68 11.32 -8.05
CA MET A 91 -13.77 9.93 -8.48
C MET A 91 -15.22 9.45 -8.43
N GLU A 92 -15.58 8.57 -9.38
CA GLU A 92 -16.86 7.86 -9.39
C GLU A 92 -16.93 6.81 -8.26
N MET A 93 -18.11 6.64 -7.65
CA MET A 93 -18.32 5.71 -6.54
C MET A 93 -17.84 4.28 -6.85
N LYS A 94 -18.12 3.75 -8.05
CA LYS A 94 -17.69 2.39 -8.42
C LYS A 94 -16.17 2.23 -8.38
N LYS A 95 -15.43 3.19 -8.97
CA LYS A 95 -13.96 3.21 -8.99
C LYS A 95 -13.38 3.36 -7.58
N PHE A 96 -14.04 4.16 -6.75
CA PHE A 96 -13.69 4.33 -5.35
C PHE A 96 -13.84 3.00 -4.57
N LEU A 97 -14.96 2.31 -4.72
CA LEU A 97 -15.21 1.02 -4.05
C LEU A 97 -14.20 -0.04 -4.50
N ASP A 98 -13.98 -0.18 -5.81
CA ASP A 98 -13.02 -1.14 -6.37
C ASP A 98 -11.60 -0.95 -5.78
N LEU A 99 -11.14 0.30 -5.63
CA LEU A 99 -9.83 0.58 -5.06
C LEU A 99 -9.82 0.46 -3.52
N SER A 100 -10.92 0.82 -2.86
CA SER A 100 -11.05 0.69 -1.40
C SER A 100 -11.00 -0.77 -0.95
N GLU A 101 -11.65 -1.69 -1.68
CA GLU A 101 -11.59 -3.12 -1.41
C GLU A 101 -10.16 -3.66 -1.51
N LYS A 102 -9.39 -3.21 -2.52
CA LYS A 102 -7.97 -3.58 -2.67
C LYS A 102 -7.13 -3.09 -1.49
N LEU A 103 -7.33 -1.85 -1.06
CA LEU A 103 -6.61 -1.28 0.08
C LEU A 103 -6.99 -1.95 1.41
N GLU A 104 -8.22 -2.42 1.54
CA GLU A 104 -8.66 -3.16 2.72
C GLU A 104 -8.03 -4.55 2.78
N GLU A 105 -8.01 -5.29 1.66
CA GLU A 105 -7.29 -6.56 1.56
C GLU A 105 -5.80 -6.38 1.91
N ILE A 106 -5.15 -5.36 1.35
CA ILE A 106 -3.75 -5.02 1.67
C ILE A 106 -3.60 -4.76 3.17
N GLY A 107 -4.50 -3.98 3.77
CA GLY A 107 -4.50 -3.71 5.21
C GLY A 107 -4.51 -4.98 6.04
N GLN A 108 -5.44 -5.90 5.76
CA GLN A 108 -5.53 -7.19 6.47
C GLN A 108 -4.25 -8.01 6.35
N MET A 109 -3.64 -8.06 5.16
CA MET A 109 -2.37 -8.74 4.94
C MET A 109 -1.22 -8.11 5.74
N LEU A 110 -1.17 -6.77 5.83
CA LEU A 110 -0.17 -6.06 6.63
C LEU A 110 -0.29 -6.37 8.12
N TYR A 111 -1.51 -6.32 8.67
CA TYR A 111 -1.77 -6.66 10.06
C TYR A 111 -1.38 -8.11 10.37
N GLY A 112 -1.76 -9.05 9.51
CA GLY A 112 -1.39 -10.46 9.64
C GLY A 112 0.14 -10.66 9.67
N TRP A 113 0.85 -10.01 8.77
CA TRP A 113 2.31 -10.10 8.71
C TRP A 113 3.00 -9.47 9.92
N LYS A 114 2.51 -8.30 10.38
CA LYS A 114 3.05 -7.64 11.58
C LYS A 114 2.90 -8.53 12.82
N ASN A 115 1.72 -9.12 13.01
CA ASN A 115 1.45 -10.02 14.14
C ASN A 115 2.38 -11.24 14.11
N GLN A 116 2.63 -11.81 12.93
CA GLN A 116 3.58 -12.91 12.76
C GLN A 116 5.01 -12.49 13.11
N ALA A 117 5.45 -11.32 12.62
CA ALA A 117 6.78 -10.78 12.88
C ALA A 117 7.00 -10.47 14.37
N GLN A 118 5.98 -9.95 15.07
CA GLN A 118 6.03 -9.70 16.52
C GLN A 118 6.18 -10.99 17.31
N LYS A 119 5.41 -12.05 16.96
CA LYS A 119 5.55 -13.36 17.61
C LYS A 119 6.94 -13.96 17.44
N GLN A 120 7.50 -13.87 16.22
CA GLN A 120 8.87 -14.32 15.94
C GLN A 120 9.90 -13.55 16.76
N THR A 121 9.74 -12.23 16.86
CA THR A 121 10.66 -11.36 17.63
C THR A 121 10.61 -11.70 19.12
N ALA A 122 9.42 -11.90 19.69
CA ALA A 122 9.26 -12.26 21.10
C ALA A 122 9.84 -13.64 21.46
N GLN A 123 9.93 -14.57 20.51
CA GLN A 123 10.55 -15.87 20.71
C GLN A 123 12.09 -15.83 20.69
N MET A 124 12.70 -14.84 20.06
CA MET A 124 14.17 -14.69 20.02
C MET A 124 14.75 -14.07 21.30
N ILE A 125 13.92 -13.43 22.11
CA ILE A 125 14.32 -12.75 23.36
C ILE A 125 14.17 -13.70 24.57
N LYS A 126 13.48 -14.83 24.40
CA LYS A 126 13.36 -15.91 25.40
C LYS A 126 14.46 -16.95 25.21
#